data_AF-A0A529SMK6-F1
#
_entry.id   AF-A0A529SMK6-F1
#
_cell.length_a   1.000
_cell.length_b   1.000
_cell.length_c   1.000
_cell.angle_alpha   90.00
_cell.angle_beta   90.00
_cell.angle_gamma   90.00
#
_symmetry.space_group_name_H-M   'P 1'
#
loop_
_entity.id
_entity.type
_entity.pdbx_description
1 polymer ?
#
loop_
_entity_poly.entity_id
_entity_poly.type
_entity_poly.pdbx_seq_one_letter_code
_entity_poly.pdbx_strand_id
1 'polypeptide(L)'
;MPAKGPRAAKPASKWLTIVGIGEDGVAGLGDEAKQRIAQAEFVFGGKRHLALVSNLAKGEARPWPTPFDAEMRDVLSLAGKDVCVLASGDPFFHGVGVTLARKVNPEEMLVLP
;
A
#
# COMPACT_ATOMS: atom_id res chain seq x y z
N MET A 1 -15.10 -6.61 29.31
CA MET A 1 -15.12 -5.99 27.98
C MET A 1 -13.95 -5.00 27.91
N PRO A 2 -12.77 -5.34 27.35
CA PRO A 2 -11.67 -4.37 27.35
C PRO A 2 -11.96 -3.23 26.38
N ALA A 3 -11.59 -2.05 26.85
CA ALA A 3 -11.97 -0.74 26.37
C ALA A 3 -11.55 -0.46 24.93
N LYS A 4 -12.48 0.09 24.15
CA LYS A 4 -12.22 0.82 22.91
C LYS A 4 -11.50 2.11 23.30
N GLY A 5 -10.17 2.07 23.30
CA GLY A 5 -9.31 3.22 23.52
C GLY A 5 -9.62 4.36 22.55
N PRO A 6 -9.23 5.60 22.89
CA PRO A 6 -9.55 6.76 22.07
C PRO A 6 -8.96 6.55 20.67
N ARG A 7 -9.80 6.60 19.64
CA ARG A 7 -9.35 6.81 18.25
C ARG A 7 -8.69 8.19 18.25
N ALA A 8 -7.39 8.22 18.54
CA ALA A 8 -6.57 9.41 18.37
C ALA A 8 -6.84 9.93 16.96
N ALA A 9 -7.29 11.18 16.88
CA ALA A 9 -7.45 11.89 15.63
C ALA A 9 -6.12 11.81 14.88
N LYS A 10 -6.10 11.02 13.81
CA LYS A 10 -4.92 10.77 12.99
C LYS A 10 -4.49 12.10 12.35
N PRO A 11 -3.30 12.66 12.66
CA PRO A 11 -2.86 13.89 12.02
C PRO A 11 -2.71 13.60 10.53
N ALA A 12 -3.36 14.39 9.67
CA ALA A 12 -3.28 14.39 8.20
C ALA A 12 -2.58 13.15 7.63
N SER A 13 -3.21 11.98 7.82
CA SER A 13 -2.47 10.73 7.75
C SER A 13 -2.28 10.34 6.31
N LYS A 14 -1.02 10.08 5.94
CA LYS A 14 -0.64 9.48 4.67
C LYS A 14 -1.40 8.17 4.50
N TRP A 15 -2.56 8.28 3.87
CA TRP A 15 -3.53 7.20 3.76
C TRP A 15 -3.02 6.17 2.74
N LEU A 16 -2.24 6.63 1.75
CA LEU A 16 -1.61 5.80 0.75
C LEU A 16 -0.15 5.52 1.13
N THR A 17 0.22 4.26 1.23
CA THR A 17 1.62 3.82 1.32
C THR A 17 1.97 3.02 0.08
N ILE A 18 3.08 3.34 -0.57
CA ILE A 18 3.61 2.63 -1.73
C ILE A 18 4.88 1.94 -1.29
N VAL A 19 4.94 0.61 -1.43
CA VAL A 19 6.07 -0.21 -1.00
C VAL A 19 6.66 -0.90 -2.22
N GLY A 20 7.94 -0.66 -2.47
CA GLY A 20 8.75 -1.43 -3.41
C GLY A 20 9.00 -2.82 -2.83
N ILE A 21 8.66 -3.86 -3.59
CA ILE A 21 8.95 -5.24 -3.20
C ILE A 21 9.72 -5.91 -4.34
N GLY A 22 10.95 -6.28 -4.03
CA GLY A 22 11.83 -7.03 -4.93
C GLY A 22 11.53 -8.52 -4.95
N GLU A 23 12.42 -9.28 -5.57
CA GLU A 23 12.32 -10.73 -5.65
C GLU A 23 12.49 -11.41 -4.27
N ASP A 24 13.19 -10.75 -3.35
CA ASP A 24 13.36 -11.16 -1.95
C ASP A 24 12.08 -11.04 -1.11
N GLY A 25 11.02 -10.44 -1.67
CA GLY A 25 9.74 -10.32 -1.00
C GLY A 25 9.82 -9.56 0.34
N VAL A 26 9.10 -10.06 1.34
CA VAL A 26 9.08 -9.47 2.69
C VAL A 26 10.47 -9.50 3.37
N ALA A 27 11.37 -10.40 2.98
CA ALA A 27 12.70 -10.48 3.58
C ALA A 27 13.54 -9.24 3.25
N GLY A 28 13.37 -8.68 2.05
CA GLY A 28 14.04 -7.45 1.61
C GLY A 28 13.42 -6.16 2.17
N LEU A 29 12.23 -6.23 2.77
CA LEU A 29 11.53 -5.05 3.29
C LEU A 29 12.09 -4.60 4.65
N GLY A 30 12.24 -3.29 4.82
CA GLY A 30 12.52 -2.67 6.12
C GLY A 30 11.36 -2.79 7.10
N ASP A 31 11.63 -2.59 8.39
CA ASP A 31 10.63 -2.69 9.46
C ASP A 31 9.45 -1.73 9.26
N GLU A 32 9.70 -0.52 8.76
CA GLU A 32 8.64 0.45 8.49
C GLU A 32 7.68 -0.06 7.40
N ALA A 33 8.20 -0.58 6.28
CA ALA A 33 7.39 -1.14 5.20
C ALA A 33 6.54 -2.32 5.69
N LYS A 34 7.15 -3.21 6.48
CA LYS A 34 6.46 -4.33 7.14
C LYS A 34 5.33 -3.84 8.05
N GLN A 35 5.59 -2.84 8.88
CA GLN A 35 4.55 -2.28 9.76
C GLN A 35 3.40 -1.66 8.97
N ARG A 36 3.69 -0.93 7.89
CA ARG A 36 2.65 -0.31 7.05
C ARG A 36 1.78 -1.34 6.35
N ILE A 37 2.36 -2.38 5.75
CA ILE A 37 1.60 -3.46 5.12
C ILE A 37 0.75 -4.19 6.17
N ALA A 38 1.27 -4.41 7.38
CA ALA A 38 0.54 -5.09 8.45
C ALA A 38 -0.60 -4.25 9.04
N GLN A 39 -0.51 -2.92 8.96
CA GLN A 39 -1.54 -1.98 9.43
C GLN A 39 -2.53 -1.57 8.32
N ALA A 40 -2.20 -1.82 7.05
CA ALA A 40 -3.06 -1.47 5.94
C ALA A 40 -4.37 -2.27 5.97
N GLU A 41 -5.48 -1.56 5.77
CA GLU A 41 -6.80 -2.16 5.60
C GLU A 41 -6.94 -2.80 4.22
N PHE A 42 -6.30 -2.22 3.20
CA PHE A 42 -6.31 -2.72 1.83
C PHE A 42 -4.90 -2.78 1.28
N VAL A 43 -4.54 -3.92 0.68
CA VAL A 43 -3.22 -4.11 0.05
C VAL A 43 -3.41 -4.40 -1.43
N PHE A 44 -3.02 -3.47 -2.29
CA PHE A 44 -3.06 -3.62 -3.73
C PHE A 44 -1.73 -4.11 -4.28
N GLY A 45 -1.75 -4.95 -5.30
CA GLY A 45 -0.53 -5.40 -5.93
C GLY A 45 -0.75 -6.43 -7.02
N GLY A 46 0.33 -6.81 -7.71
CA GLY A 46 0.32 -7.98 -8.55
C GLY A 46 0.11 -9.24 -7.71
N LYS A 47 -0.54 -10.28 -8.28
CA LYS A 47 -0.79 -11.56 -7.58
C LYS A 47 0.47 -12.14 -6.93
N ARG A 48 1.62 -12.04 -7.61
CA ARG A 48 2.94 -12.47 -7.08
C ARG A 48 3.33 -11.71 -5.81
N HIS A 49 3.20 -10.38 -5.79
CA HIS A 49 3.55 -9.56 -4.62
C HIS A 49 2.60 -9.78 -3.44
N LEU A 50 1.29 -9.89 -3.72
CA LEU A 50 0.30 -10.21 -2.68
C LEU A 50 0.58 -11.56 -2.03
N ALA A 51 1.01 -12.55 -2.82
CA ALA A 51 1.42 -13.84 -2.27
C ALA A 51 2.64 -13.72 -1.34
N LEU A 52 3.62 -12.86 -1.67
CA LEU A 52 4.82 -12.65 -0.85
C LEU A 52 4.50 -11.98 0.49
N VAL A 53 3.56 -11.02 0.51
CA VAL A 53 3.18 -10.31 1.74
C VAL A 53 1.99 -10.92 2.46
N SER A 54 1.44 -12.03 1.96
CA SER A 54 0.19 -12.63 2.47
C SER A 54 0.26 -12.99 3.96
N ASN A 55 1.43 -13.39 4.46
CA ASN A 55 1.64 -13.70 5.88
C ASN A 55 1.73 -12.45 6.78
N LEU A 56 1.87 -11.28 6.20
CA LEU A 56 2.13 -10.02 6.90
C LEU A 56 0.99 -9.02 6.74
N ALA A 57 0.36 -8.98 5.56
CA ALA A 57 -0.85 -8.22 5.30
C ALA A 57 -2.02 -8.78 6.12
N LYS A 58 -2.55 -7.97 7.03
CA LYS A 58 -3.76 -8.31 7.80
C LYS A 58 -5.05 -7.80 7.15
N GLY A 59 -4.92 -6.84 6.24
CA GLY A 59 -6.02 -6.27 5.48
C GLY A 59 -6.44 -7.12 4.27
N GLU A 60 -7.36 -6.57 3.49
CA GLU A 60 -7.88 -7.19 2.29
C GLU A 60 -6.87 -7.07 1.14
N ALA A 61 -6.35 -8.20 0.67
CA ALA A 61 -5.47 -8.27 -0.49
C ALA A 61 -6.28 -8.12 -1.79
N ARG A 62 -6.08 -7.03 -2.51
CA ARG A 62 -6.74 -6.71 -3.77
C ARG A 62 -5.78 -6.82 -4.96
N PRO A 63 -5.86 -7.90 -5.74
CA PRO A 63 -5.05 -7.99 -6.95
C PRO A 63 -5.49 -6.92 -7.96
N TRP A 64 -4.53 -6.43 -8.76
CA TRP A 64 -4.87 -5.53 -9.86
C TRP A 64 -5.90 -6.15 -10.81
N PRO A 65 -6.89 -5.36 -11.28
CA PRO A 65 -7.87 -5.85 -12.24
C PRO A 65 -7.19 -6.19 -13.57
N THR A 66 -7.85 -7.05 -14.35
CA THR A 66 -7.45 -7.37 -15.73
C THR A 66 -8.61 -7.01 -16.64
N PRO A 67 -8.46 -6.04 -17.58
CA PRO A 67 -7.25 -5.24 -17.87
C PRO A 67 -6.85 -4.29 -16.73
N PHE A 68 -5.57 -3.91 -16.68
CA PHE A 68 -5.02 -3.04 -15.65
C PHE A 68 -5.68 -1.65 -15.69
N ASP A 69 -6.14 -1.16 -14.54
CA ASP A 69 -6.73 0.17 -14.41
C ASP A 69 -5.65 1.24 -14.23
N ALA A 70 -5.23 1.86 -15.33
CA ALA A 70 -4.29 2.97 -15.33
C ALA A 70 -4.85 4.22 -14.61
N GLU A 71 -6.16 4.31 -14.43
CA GLU A 71 -6.78 5.41 -13.70
C GLU A 71 -6.73 5.23 -12.18
N MET A 72 -6.34 4.05 -11.70
CA MET A 72 -6.22 3.70 -10.28
C MET A 72 -7.52 3.96 -9.49
N ARG A 73 -8.69 3.80 -10.13
CA ARG A 73 -9.99 4.19 -9.57
C ARG A 73 -10.31 3.43 -8.29
N ASP A 74 -9.96 2.15 -8.22
CA ASP A 74 -10.14 1.33 -7.02
C ASP A 74 -9.34 1.86 -5.82
N VAL A 75 -8.10 2.30 -6.05
CA VAL A 75 -7.22 2.86 -5.01
C VAL A 75 -7.75 4.23 -4.58
N LEU A 76 -8.07 5.10 -5.53
CA LEU A 76 -8.56 6.46 -5.27
C LEU A 76 -9.93 6.46 -4.59
N SER A 77 -10.78 5.47 -4.86
CA SER A 77 -12.08 5.31 -4.19
C SER A 77 -11.94 4.98 -2.70
N LEU A 78 -10.74 4.58 -2.26
CA LEU A 78 -10.41 4.29 -0.87
C LEU A 78 -9.58 5.41 -0.22
N ALA A 79 -9.52 6.60 -0.85
CA ALA A 79 -8.85 7.76 -0.29
C ALA A 79 -9.34 8.05 1.14
N GLY A 80 -8.39 8.27 2.06
CA GLY A 80 -8.65 8.45 3.49
C GLY A 80 -8.73 7.15 4.31
N LYS A 81 -8.62 5.97 3.69
CA LYS A 81 -8.41 4.68 4.38
C LYS A 81 -6.94 4.27 4.35
N ASP A 82 -6.52 3.37 5.24
CA ASP A 82 -5.15 2.87 5.22
C ASP A 82 -4.94 1.90 4.05
N VAL A 83 -4.40 2.41 2.95
CA VAL A 83 -4.16 1.65 1.70
C VAL A 83 -2.66 1.48 1.48
N CYS A 84 -2.25 0.24 1.24
CA CYS A 84 -0.88 -0.09 0.83
C CYS A 84 -0.88 -0.58 -0.61
N VAL A 85 0.08 -0.11 -1.41
CA VAL A 85 0.26 -0.51 -2.80
C VAL A 85 1.65 -1.10 -2.96
N LEU A 86 1.72 -2.34 -3.45
CA LEU A 86 2.97 -3.05 -3.71
C LEU A 86 3.41 -2.81 -5.16
N ALA A 87 4.57 -2.17 -5.31
CA ALA A 87 5.24 -1.97 -6.58
C ALA A 87 6.35 -3.02 -6.78
N SER A 88 6.56 -3.47 -8.02
CA SER A 88 7.64 -4.43 -8.34
C SER A 88 8.97 -3.71 -8.34
N GLY A 89 9.91 -4.07 -7.46
CA GLY A 89 11.21 -3.40 -7.38
C GLY A 89 11.08 -1.92 -7.02
N ASP A 90 11.64 -1.03 -7.84
CA ASP A 90 11.61 0.42 -7.61
C ASP A 90 10.23 1.04 -7.96
N PRO A 91 9.52 1.67 -7.00
CA PRO A 91 8.21 2.27 -7.24
C PRO A 91 8.16 3.37 -8.33
N PHE A 92 9.29 4.01 -8.62
CA PHE A 92 9.43 5.10 -9.58
C PHE A 92 9.96 4.66 -10.96
N PHE A 93 10.35 3.38 -11.14
CA PHE A 93 10.84 2.87 -12.41
C PHE A 93 9.72 2.17 -13.20
N HIS A 94 8.99 2.95 -14.03
CA HIS A 94 7.85 2.50 -14.85
C HIS A 94 6.65 1.87 -14.09
N GLY A 95 6.59 2.03 -12.76
CA GLY A 95 5.62 1.36 -11.90
C GLY A 95 4.35 2.15 -11.57
N VAL A 96 3.49 1.49 -10.77
CA VAL A 96 2.25 2.04 -10.20
C VAL A 96 2.49 3.28 -9.32
N GLY A 97 3.70 3.41 -8.74
CA GLY A 97 4.08 4.54 -7.90
C GLY A 97 4.06 5.87 -8.64
N VAL A 98 4.58 5.91 -9.88
CA VAL A 98 4.54 7.12 -10.73
C VAL A 98 3.11 7.53 -11.06
N THR A 99 2.24 6.55 -11.31
CA THR A 99 0.84 6.81 -11.66
C THR A 99 0.08 7.40 -10.47
N LEU A 100 0.28 6.84 -9.27
CA LEU A 100 -0.33 7.34 -8.04
C LEU A 100 0.23 8.69 -7.61
N ALA A 101 1.54 8.91 -7.74
CA ALA A 101 2.18 10.20 -7.43
C ALA A 101 1.67 11.36 -8.30
N ARG A 102 1.11 11.07 -9.49
CA ARG A 102 0.46 12.09 -10.34
C ARG A 102 -0.99 12.39 -9.93
N LYS A 103 -1.64 11.51 -9.16
CA LYS A 103 -3.07 11.59 -8.81
C LYS A 103 -3.31 11.90 -7.33
N VAL A 104 -2.32 11.64 -6.46
CA VAL A 104 -2.40 11.84 -5.00
C VAL A 104 -1.33 12.82 -4.57
N ASN A 105 -1.66 13.73 -3.65
CA ASN A 105 -0.71 14.69 -3.13
C ASN A 105 0.43 13.99 -2.37
N PRO A 106 1.68 14.43 -2.53
CA PRO A 106 2.83 13.84 -1.83
C PRO A 106 2.71 13.90 -0.30
N GLU A 107 1.96 14.85 0.24
CA GLU A 107 1.71 14.97 1.68
C GLU A 107 0.77 13.86 2.21
N GLU A 108 -0.05 13.29 1.33
CA GLU A 108 -1.02 12.23 1.62
C GLU A 108 -0.49 10.83 1.28
N MET A 109 0.70 10.74 0.69
CA MET A 109 1.34 9.48 0.36
C MET A 109 2.70 9.28 1.05
N LEU A 110 3.01 8.03 1.34
CA LEU A 110 4.33 7.58 1.77
C LEU A 110 4.89 6.62 0.72
N VAL A 111 6.15 6.79 0.33
CA VAL A 111 6.81 5.86 -0.58
C VAL A 111 8.01 5.24 0.13
N LEU A 112 8.06 3.92 0.14
CA LEU A 112 9.11 3.10 0.74
C LEU A 112 9.69 2.21 -0.37
N PRO A 113 11.01 2.28 -0.63
CA PRO A 113 11.67 1.43 -1.61
C PRO A 113 11.82 -0.02 -1.15
#